data_AF-A0A4Q7U0L3-F1
#
_entry.id   AF-A0A4Q7U0L3-F1
#
_cell.length_a   1.000
_cell.length_b   1.000
_cell.length_c   1.000
_cell.angle_alpha   90.00
_cell.angle_beta   90.00
_cell.angle_gamma   90.00
#
_symmetry.space_group_name_H-M   'P 1'
#
loop_
_entity.id
_entity.type
_entity.pdbx_description
1 polymer ?
#
loop_
_entity_poly.entity_id
_entity_poly.type
_entity_poly.pdbx_seq_one_letter_code
_entity_poly.pdbx_strand_id
1 'polypeptide(L)' 'MPHASEPAIARVKLMNEYGADFPLWGYDKDEDGPHFREDLVSTATGAALRRWADVFDEHYDPESGWQSLAV' A
#
# COMPACT_ATOMS: atom_id res chain seq x y z
N MET A 1 33.05 -11.20 0.35
CA MET A 1 31.72 -11.32 0.95
C MET A 1 30.72 -11.26 -0.19
N PRO A 2 29.95 -12.31 -0.48
CA PRO A 2 28.85 -12.17 -1.43
C PRO A 2 27.86 -11.17 -0.82
N HIS A 3 27.55 -10.09 -1.56
CA HIS A 3 26.42 -9.24 -1.21
C HIS A 3 25.20 -10.18 -1.17
N ALA A 4 24.54 -10.28 -0.02
CA ALA A 4 23.23 -10.89 0.02
C ALA A 4 22.39 -10.10 -0.99
N SER A 5 21.98 -10.76 -2.06
CA SER A 5 21.11 -10.14 -3.07
C SER A 5 19.91 -9.59 -2.33
N GLU A 6 19.62 -8.31 -2.48
CA GLU A 6 18.39 -7.71 -1.95
C GLU A 6 17.20 -8.59 -2.37
N PRO A 7 16.23 -8.82 -1.47
CA PRO A 7 15.11 -9.69 -1.77
C PRO A 7 14.42 -9.20 -3.04
N ALA A 8 14.45 -10.05 -4.07
CA ALA A 8 13.93 -9.70 -5.38
C ALA A 8 12.41 -9.73 -5.31
N ILE A 9 11.80 -8.54 -5.25
CA ILE A 9 10.36 -8.31 -5.18
C ILE A 9 9.66 -9.11 -6.27
N ALA A 10 8.80 -10.04 -5.88
CA ALA A 10 8.10 -10.90 -6.82
C ALA A 10 6.84 -10.21 -7.36
N ARG A 11 6.17 -9.41 -6.51
CA ARG A 11 4.92 -8.75 -6.84
C ARG A 11 4.69 -7.52 -5.95
N VAL A 12 4.14 -6.47 -6.55
CA VAL A 12 3.64 -5.28 -5.85
C VAL A 12 2.12 -5.21 -6.03
N LYS A 13 1.41 -4.78 -4.98
CA LYS A 13 -0.03 -4.49 -5.00
C LYS A 13 -0.29 -3.12 -4.39
N LEU A 14 -1.22 -2.38 -4.99
CA LEU A 14 -1.80 -1.19 -4.40
C LEU A 14 -3.17 -1.57 -3.82
N MET A 15 -3.30 -1.57 -2.51
CA MET A 15 -4.53 -1.92 -1.79
C MET A 15 -4.62 -1.14 -0.48
N ASN A 16 -5.82 -0.68 -0.14
CA ASN A 16 -6.11 -0.16 1.20
C ASN A 16 -6.95 -1.18 1.97
N GLU A 17 -6.73 -1.22 3.28
CA GLU A 17 -7.56 -1.92 4.26
C GLU A 17 -7.81 -0.99 5.44
N TYR A 18 -8.87 -1.23 6.21
CA TYR A 18 -9.16 -0.44 7.39
C TYR A 18 -8.00 -0.50 8.38
N GLY A 19 -7.44 0.66 8.70
CA GLY A 19 -6.32 0.79 9.62
C GLY A 19 -4.94 0.56 8.99
N ALA A 20 -4.85 0.39 7.67
CA ALA A 20 -3.57 0.46 6.97
C ALA A 20 -3.27 1.90 6.54
N ASP A 21 -2.20 2.45 7.12
CA ASP A 21 -1.72 3.81 6.86
C ASP A 21 -0.91 3.94 5.55
N PHE A 22 -0.64 2.82 4.88
CA PHE A 22 0.10 2.80 3.62
C PHE A 22 -0.45 1.77 2.63
N PRO A 23 -0.76 2.18 1.38
CA PRO A 23 -1.49 1.31 0.46
C PRO A 23 -0.60 0.44 -0.43
N LEU A 24 0.72 0.52 -0.32
CA LEU A 24 1.65 -0.19 -1.21
C LEU A 24 2.27 -1.39 -0.50
N TRP A 25 2.02 -2.58 -1.05
CA TRP A 25 2.40 -3.84 -0.45
C TRP A 25 3.25 -4.68 -1.41
N GLY A 26 4.23 -5.38 -0.88
CA GLY A 26 5.14 -6.25 -1.62
C GLY A 26 5.10 -7.68 -1.09
N TYR A 27 5.48 -8.61 -1.95
CA TYR A 27 5.78 -9.99 -1.57
C TYR A 27 7.23 -10.27 -1.93
N ASP A 28 8.02 -10.59 -0.92
CA ASP A 28 9.34 -11.14 -1.13
C ASP A 28 9.23 -12.63 -1.44
N LYS A 29 10.19 -13.16 -2.21
CA LYS A 29 10.15 -14.56 -2.67
C LYS A 29 10.17 -15.58 -1.53
N ASP A 30 10.71 -15.16 -0.38
CA ASP A 30 10.98 -16.01 0.76
C ASP A 30 10.08 -15.68 1.97
N GLU A 31 9.10 -14.78 1.80
CA GLU A 31 8.21 -14.36 2.89
C GLU A 31 6.78 -14.91 2.74
N ASP A 32 6.19 -15.26 3.88
CA ASP A 32 4.85 -15.85 3.97
C ASP A 32 3.71 -14.80 3.94
N GLY A 33 3.99 -13.52 3.73
CA GLY A 33 2.97 -12.48 3.80
C GLY A 33 3.35 -11.16 3.11
N PRO A 34 2.34 -10.33 2.79
CA PRO A 34 2.58 -9.00 2.26
C PRO A 34 3.06 -8.04 3.36
N HIS A 35 3.96 -7.12 3.02
CA HIS A 35 4.41 -6.05 3.91
C HIS A 35 4.47 -4.70 3.18
N PHE A 36 4.47 -3.60 3.92
CA PHE A 36 4.52 -2.25 3.35
C PHE A 36 5.84 -1.98 2.62
N ARG A 37 5.74 -1.35 1.45
CA ARG A 37 6.88 -1.08 0.55
C ARG A 37 7.14 0.40 0.30
N GLU A 38 7.32 1.15 1.38
CA GLU A 38 7.69 2.56 1.29
C GLU A 38 9.04 2.79 0.58
N ASP A 39 9.92 1.78 0.64
CA ASP A 39 11.23 1.76 0.00
C ASP A 39 11.19 1.82 -1.53
N LEU A 40 10.05 1.48 -2.15
CA LEU A 40 9.93 1.39 -3.62
C LEU A 40 9.53 2.69 -4.30
N VAL A 41 9.23 3.72 -3.52
CA VAL A 41 8.73 4.98 -4.03
C VAL A 41 9.52 6.13 -3.45
N SER A 42 9.53 7.25 -4.19
CA SER A 42 10.09 8.48 -3.65
C SER A 42 9.32 8.92 -2.40
N THR A 43 9.96 9.70 -1.53
CA THR A 43 9.29 10.31 -0.37
C THR A 43 8.05 11.11 -0.77
N ALA A 44 8.09 11.82 -1.90
CA ALA A 44 6.95 12.60 -2.40
C ALA A 44 5.78 11.69 -2.80
N THR A 45 6.07 10.58 -3.48
CA THR A 45 5.09 9.56 -3.86
C THR A 45 4.53 8.84 -2.62
N GLY A 46 5.38 8.49 -1.65
CA GLY A 46 4.95 7.91 -0.37
C GLY A 46 4.00 8.84 0.37
N ALA A 47 4.32 10.14 0.47
CA ALA A 47 3.41 11.12 1.07
C ALA A 47 2.07 11.24 0.31
N ALA A 48 2.08 11.10 -1.02
CA ALA A 48 0.84 11.09 -1.81
C ALA A 48 0.00 9.83 -1.56
N LEU A 49 0.64 8.67 -1.40
CA LEU A 49 -0.03 7.40 -1.09
C LEU A 49 -0.65 7.40 0.32
N ARG A 50 0.02 7.99 1.31
CA ARG A 50 -0.55 8.20 2.66
C ARG A 50 -1.81 9.06 2.61
N ARG A 51 -1.76 10.20 1.92
CA ARG A 51 -2.94 11.06 1.74
C ARG A 51 -4.09 10.33 1.02
N TRP A 52 -3.76 9.44 0.08
CA TRP A 52 -4.78 8.62 -0.56
C TRP A 52 -5.41 7.61 0.41
N ALA A 53 -4.60 6.99 1.28
CA ALA A 53 -5.10 6.10 2.33
C ALA A 53 -5.97 6.85 3.34
N ASP A 54 -5.57 8.06 3.76
CA ASP A 54 -6.36 8.93 4.63
C ASP A 54 -7.76 9.22 4.05
N VAL A 55 -7.83 9.52 2.74
CA VAL A 55 -9.10 9.76 2.02
C VAL A 55 -9.96 8.50 1.99
N PHE A 56 -9.37 7.32 1.83
CA PHE A 56 -10.11 6.07 1.94
C PHE A 56 -10.66 5.86 3.35
N ASP A 57 -9.82 6.00 4.38
CA ASP A 57 -10.24 5.79 5.77
C ASP A 57 -11.30 6.80 6.24
N GLU A 58 -11.28 8.03 5.72
CA GLU A 58 -12.25 9.07 6.07
C GLU A 58 -13.60 8.88 5.36
N HIS A 59 -13.61 8.36 4.13
CA HIS A 59 -14.80 8.45 3.27
C HIS A 59 -15.37 7.10 2.81
N TYR A 60 -14.60 6.02 2.87
CA TYR A 60 -15.11 4.69 2.58
C TYR A 60 -15.89 4.17 3.77
N ASP A 61 -17.13 3.73 3.54
CA ASP A 61 -17.93 3.01 4.53
C ASP A 61 -18.03 1.54 4.11
N PRO A 62 -17.84 0.55 5.01
CA PRO A 62 -17.78 -0.85 4.61
C PRO A 62 -19.17 -1.43 4.32
N GLU A 63 -20.23 -0.84 4.87
CA GLU A 63 -21.60 -1.33 4.71
C GLU A 63 -22.26 -0.76 3.44
N SER A 64 -22.05 0.52 3.18
CA SER A 64 -22.68 1.29 2.11
C SER A 64 -21.74 1.60 0.94
N GLY A 65 -20.42 1.41 1.12
CA GLY A 65 -19.41 1.66 0.10
C GLY A 65 -19.05 3.14 -0.04
N TRP A 66 -18.50 3.52 -1.20
CA TRP A 66 -18.27 4.92 -1.53
C TRP A 66 -19.60 5.63 -1.78
N GLN A 67 -19.74 6.83 -1.24
CA GLN A 67 -20.84 7.71 -1.62
C GLN A 67 -20.81 7.94 -3.13
N SER A 68 -21.92 7.66 -3.81
CA SER A 68 -22.05 7.95 -5.23
C SER A 68 -21.89 9.46 -5.45
N LEU A 69 -21.00 9.85 -6.36
CA LEU A 69 -20.83 11.24 -6.81
C LEU A 69 -22.01 11.72 -7.67
N ALA A 70 -23.22 11.18 -7.49
CA ALA A 70 -24.37 11.52 -8.31
C ALA A 70 -24.62 13.05 -8.26
N VAL A 71 -24.24 13.71 -9.35
CA VAL A 71 -24.51 15.11 -9.68
C VAL A 71 -25.88 15.21 -10.35
#